data_AF-A4VHC4-F1
#
_entry.id   AF-A4VHC4-F1
#
_cell.length_a   1.000
_cell.length_b   1.000
_cell.length_c   1.000
_cell.angle_alpha   90.00
_cell.angle_beta   90.00
_cell.angle_gamma   90.00
#
_symmetry.space_group_name_H-M   'P 1'
#
loop_
_entity.id
_entity.type
_entity.pdbx_description
1 polymer ?
#
loop_
_entity_poly.entity_id
_entity_poly.type
_entity_poly.pdbx_seq_one_letter_code
_entity_poly.pdbx_strand_id
1 'polypeptide(L)'
;MVHICGGKKSAELHRGADRTLVIEKPRILKLIEWAAHRMSKCQRTNTAIRDRFRRECRSLWSRRKKHPTLKSFRHQIGSILKASGENPETMAYIMGHQSTESISVYGDGRSGADRKSHIRPAEGIDLSRVRKPKSPPRYGNGRVIGLIEFQAATRGWLPGPSTGPNHQKG
;
A
#
# COMPACT_ATOMS: atom_id res chain seq x y z
N MET A 1 2.38 21.39 5.49
CA MET A 1 1.36 20.53 4.82
C MET A 1 1.69 20.45 3.34
N VAL A 2 1.15 19.45 2.63
CA VAL A 2 1.37 19.27 1.18
C VAL A 2 0.02 19.08 0.50
N HIS A 3 -0.30 19.90 -0.50
CA HIS A 3 -1.48 19.70 -1.34
C HIS A 3 -1.08 18.99 -2.64
N ILE A 4 -1.82 17.94 -3.01
CA ILE A 4 -1.54 17.13 -4.20
C ILE A 4 -2.80 17.00 -5.04
N CYS A 5 -2.73 17.55 -6.26
CA CYS A 5 -3.81 17.45 -7.24
C CYS A 5 -3.91 16.02 -7.81
N GLY A 6 -5.13 15.53 -7.98
CA GLY A 6 -5.42 14.27 -8.66
C GLY A 6 -5.11 14.35 -10.16
N GLY A 7 -4.31 13.42 -10.68
CA GLY A 7 -3.87 13.44 -12.07
C GLY A 7 -4.80 12.78 -13.09
N LYS A 8 -5.93 12.19 -12.67
CA LYS A 8 -6.92 11.51 -13.54
C LYS A 8 -8.33 12.00 -13.21
N LYS A 9 -8.59 13.26 -13.58
CA LYS A 9 -9.87 13.95 -13.36
C LYS A 9 -10.82 13.89 -14.57
N SER A 10 -10.30 13.63 -15.78
CA SER A 10 -11.07 13.69 -17.02
C SER A 10 -11.61 12.31 -17.45
N ALA A 11 -12.90 12.32 -17.84
CA ALA A 11 -13.73 11.27 -18.45
C ALA A 11 -14.02 10.03 -17.59
N GLU A 12 -15.29 9.90 -17.15
CA GLU A 12 -16.03 8.79 -16.47
C GLU A 12 -15.36 8.00 -15.33
N LEU A 13 -14.05 7.80 -15.40
CA LEU A 13 -13.19 7.13 -14.45
C LEU A 13 -12.61 8.16 -13.47
N HIS A 14 -13.49 8.74 -12.65
CA HIS A 14 -13.11 9.50 -11.46
C HIS A 14 -12.27 8.61 -10.52
N ARG A 15 -10.94 8.61 -10.70
CA ARG A 15 -10.02 7.71 -9.95
C ARG A 15 -9.05 8.48 -9.09
N GLY A 16 -8.59 9.65 -9.53
CA GLY A 16 -7.67 10.49 -8.77
C GLY A 16 -8.39 11.49 -7.86
N ALA A 17 -8.12 11.44 -6.55
CA ALA A 17 -8.61 12.45 -5.60
C ALA A 17 -7.52 13.49 -5.29
N ASP A 18 -7.94 14.76 -5.19
CA ASP A 18 -7.12 15.79 -4.54
C ASP A 18 -6.95 15.42 -3.07
N ARG A 19 -5.79 15.75 -2.51
CA ARG A 19 -5.50 15.44 -1.11
C ARG A 19 -4.58 16.46 -0.48
N THR A 20 -4.83 16.72 0.80
CA THR A 20 -3.99 17.55 1.64
C THR A 20 -3.43 16.68 2.75
N LEU A 21 -2.10 16.58 2.78
CA LEU A 21 -1.39 15.67 3.67
C LEU A 21 -0.51 16.46 4.66
N VAL A 22 -0.48 15.96 5.88
CA VAL A 22 0.48 16.35 6.91
C VAL A 22 1.66 15.40 6.83
N ILE A 23 2.85 15.96 6.67
CA ILE A 23 4.12 15.24 6.74
C ILE A 23 4.73 15.59 8.09
N GLU A 24 4.67 14.65 9.04
CA GLU A 24 5.03 14.91 10.44
C GLU A 24 6.51 15.25 10.60
N LYS A 25 7.37 14.67 9.76
CA LYS A 25 8.82 14.87 9.81
C LYS A 25 9.22 16.14 9.05
N PRO A 26 9.69 17.21 9.72
CA PRO A 26 9.99 18.48 9.04
C PRO A 26 11.09 18.36 7.99
N ARG A 27 12.10 17.49 8.24
CA ARG A 27 13.16 17.21 7.27
C ARG A 27 12.62 16.62 5.96
N ILE A 28 11.64 15.72 6.06
CA ILE A 28 11.00 15.12 4.87
C ILE A 28 10.15 16.17 4.15
N LEU A 29 9.42 17.01 4.88
CA LEU A 29 8.64 18.10 4.30
C LEU A 29 9.53 19.05 3.48
N LYS A 30 10.67 19.48 4.02
CA LYS A 30 11.64 20.32 3.31
C LYS A 30 12.19 19.66 2.03
N LEU A 31 12.45 18.35 2.06
CA LEU A 31 12.88 17.60 0.88
C LEU A 31 11.78 17.53 -0.19
N ILE A 32 10.52 17.34 0.22
CA ILE A 32 9.37 17.35 -0.69
C ILE A 32 9.20 18.71 -1.33
N GLU A 33 9.28 19.79 -0.54
CA GLU A 33 9.19 21.17 -1.02
C GLU A 33 10.28 21.47 -2.06
N TRP A 34 11.54 21.15 -1.74
CA TRP A 34 12.67 21.32 -2.65
C TRP A 34 12.46 20.54 -3.96
N ALA A 35 12.05 19.28 -3.87
CA ALA A 35 11.80 18.44 -5.03
C ALA A 35 10.64 18.98 -5.88
N ALA A 36 9.54 19.39 -5.26
CA ALA A 36 8.40 19.99 -5.94
C ALA A 36 8.78 21.27 -6.67
N HIS A 37 9.59 22.14 -6.04
CA HIS A 37 10.10 23.36 -6.65
C HIS A 37 11.03 23.09 -7.85
N ARG A 38 11.91 22.08 -7.75
CA ARG A 38 12.75 21.66 -8.89
C ARG A 38 11.90 21.11 -10.03
N MET A 39 10.89 20.32 -9.70
CA MET A 39 10.00 19.68 -10.69
C MET A 39 9.09 20.69 -11.38
N SER A 40 8.62 21.74 -10.70
CA SER A 40 7.78 22.78 -11.31
C SER A 40 8.53 23.61 -12.38
N LYS A 41 9.85 23.70 -12.26
CA LYS A 41 10.74 24.35 -13.23
C LYS A 41 11.25 23.40 -14.32
N CYS A 42 10.90 22.11 -14.25
CA CYS A 42 11.38 21.10 -15.18
C CYS A 42 10.52 21.09 -16.44
N GLN A 43 11.13 21.38 -17.59
CA GLN A 43 10.45 21.33 -18.90
C GLN A 43 10.27 19.89 -19.42
N ARG A 44 10.82 18.88 -18.73
CA ARG A 44 10.73 17.48 -19.18
C ARG A 44 9.36 16.89 -18.85
N THR A 45 8.84 16.09 -19.76
CA THR A 45 7.59 15.35 -19.53
C THR A 45 7.75 14.32 -18.41
N ASN A 46 6.64 13.97 -17.76
CA ASN A 46 6.62 12.92 -16.73
C ASN A 46 7.17 11.57 -17.26
N THR A 47 6.98 11.28 -18.55
CA THR A 47 7.55 10.08 -19.20
C THR A 47 9.06 10.17 -19.26
N ALA A 48 9.62 11.28 -19.73
CA ALA A 48 11.07 11.48 -19.79
C ALA A 48 11.74 11.38 -18.41
N ILE A 49 11.09 11.89 -17.37
CA ILE A 49 11.58 11.80 -15.98
C ILE A 49 11.56 10.34 -15.50
N ARG A 50 10.49 9.60 -15.78
CA ARG A 50 10.38 8.18 -15.43
C ARG A 50 11.45 7.34 -16.13
N ASP A 51 11.68 7.59 -17.42
CA ASP A 51 12.67 6.87 -18.21
C ASP A 51 14.08 7.19 -17.77
N ARG A 52 14.35 8.47 -17.43
CA ARG A 52 15.61 8.86 -16.81
C ARG A 52 15.83 8.12 -15.50
N PHE A 53 14.86 8.12 -14.59
CA PHE A 53 14.95 7.41 -13.31
C PHE A 53 15.23 5.91 -13.51
N ARG A 54 14.56 5.26 -14.48
CA ARG A 54 14.79 3.85 -14.82
C ARG A 54 16.23 3.60 -15.29
N ARG A 55 16.76 4.47 -16.15
CA ARG A 55 18.15 4.35 -16.65
C ARG A 55 19.16 4.50 -15.52
N GLU A 56 19.00 5.53 -14.69
CA GLU A 56 19.89 5.77 -13.55
C GLU A 56 19.86 4.60 -12.55
N CYS A 57 18.68 4.06 -12.24
CA CYS A 57 18.55 2.91 -11.36
C CYS A 57 19.26 1.65 -11.92
N ARG A 58 19.21 1.43 -13.23
CA ARG A 58 19.91 0.31 -13.89
C ARG A 58 21.42 0.50 -13.89
N SER A 59 21.89 1.73 -14.09
CA SER A 59 23.31 2.07 -14.04
C SER A 59 23.86 1.86 -12.63
N LEU A 60 23.18 2.41 -11.61
CA LEU A 60 23.60 2.33 -10.22
C LEU A 60 23.56 0.90 -9.66
N TRP A 61 22.54 0.12 -10.03
CA TRP A 61 22.35 -1.26 -9.54
C TRP A 61 22.29 -2.27 -10.69
N SER A 62 23.36 -2.33 -11.47
CA SER A 62 23.46 -3.18 -12.67
C SER A 62 23.17 -4.66 -12.41
N ARG A 63 23.60 -5.19 -11.26
CA ARG A 63 23.43 -6.61 -10.89
C ARG A 63 22.03 -6.97 -10.37
N ARG A 64 21.15 -6.00 -10.13
CA ARG A 64 19.83 -6.26 -9.51
C ARG A 64 18.81 -6.68 -10.58
N LYS A 65 18.10 -7.79 -10.35
CA LYS A 65 17.02 -8.26 -11.27
C LYS A 65 15.79 -7.35 -11.28
N LYS A 66 15.47 -6.69 -10.17
CA LYS A 66 14.30 -5.81 -10.02
C LYS A 66 14.71 -4.42 -9.53
N HIS A 67 14.64 -3.42 -10.40
CA HIS A 67 14.96 -2.03 -10.06
C HIS A 67 13.77 -1.30 -9.43
N PRO A 68 14.03 -0.33 -8.53
CA PRO A 68 12.99 0.59 -8.06
C PRO A 68 12.33 1.33 -9.23
N THR A 69 11.04 1.61 -9.09
CA THR A 69 10.23 2.43 -9.99
C THR A 69 9.38 3.37 -9.16
N LEU A 70 8.85 4.44 -9.77
CA LEU A 70 7.87 5.31 -9.10
C LEU A 70 6.65 4.50 -8.60
N LYS A 71 6.25 3.46 -9.34
CA LYS A 71 5.18 2.54 -8.93
C LYS A 71 5.58 1.71 -7.70
N SER A 72 6.81 1.19 -7.62
CA SER A 72 7.25 0.42 -6.46
C SER A 72 7.32 1.26 -5.19
N PHE A 73 7.71 2.54 -5.30
CA PHE A 73 7.62 3.47 -4.15
C PHE A 73 6.18 3.67 -3.69
N ARG A 74 5.22 3.79 -4.62
CA ARG A 74 3.79 3.83 -4.27
C ARG A 74 3.32 2.55 -3.57
N HIS A 75 3.78 1.38 -4.01
CA HIS A 75 3.50 0.11 -3.32
C HIS A 75 4.09 0.09 -1.91
N GLN A 76 5.31 0.60 -1.74
CA GLN A 76 5.96 0.68 -0.44
C GLN A 76 5.20 1.59 0.53
N ILE A 77 4.70 2.74 0.08
CA ILE A 77 3.81 3.59 0.90
C ILE A 77 2.56 2.80 1.31
N GLY A 78 1.92 2.09 0.38
CA GLY A 78 0.77 1.23 0.69
C GLY A 78 1.08 0.18 1.75
N SER A 79 2.23 -0.51 1.66
CA SER A 79 2.69 -1.47 2.66
C SER A 79 2.91 -0.85 4.03
N ILE A 80 3.54 0.33 4.11
CA ILE A 80 3.79 1.05 5.37
C ILE A 80 2.46 1.43 6.04
N LEU A 81 1.50 1.95 5.26
CA LEU A 81 0.19 2.32 5.79
C LEU A 81 -0.59 1.10 6.31
N LYS A 82 -0.56 -0.04 5.58
CA LYS A 82 -1.16 -1.30 6.04
C LYS A 82 -0.53 -1.78 7.35
N ALA A 83 0.81 -1.77 7.41
CA ALA A 83 1.55 -2.19 8.59
C ALA A 83 1.28 -1.30 9.81
N SER A 84 1.02 0.00 9.56
CA SER A 84 0.69 0.97 10.61
C SER A 84 -0.75 0.85 11.12
N GLY A 85 -1.57 -0.05 10.55
CA GLY A 85 -2.97 -0.24 10.97
C GLY A 85 -3.92 0.88 10.53
N GLU A 86 -3.55 1.67 9.51
CA GLU A 86 -4.40 2.75 9.00
C GLU A 86 -5.70 2.20 8.42
N ASN A 87 -6.82 2.89 8.65
CA ASN A 87 -8.10 2.46 8.10
C ASN A 87 -8.11 2.57 6.56
N PRO A 88 -8.91 1.74 5.85
CA PRO A 88 -8.93 1.72 4.39
C PRO A 88 -9.24 3.09 3.77
N GLU A 89 -10.14 3.87 4.34
CA GLU A 89 -10.53 5.18 3.82
C GLU A 89 -9.35 6.18 3.86
N THR A 90 -8.63 6.24 4.98
CA THR A 90 -7.42 7.04 5.17
C THR A 90 -6.33 6.62 4.21
N MET A 91 -6.13 5.31 4.06
CA MET A 91 -5.20 4.75 3.10
C MET A 91 -5.53 5.15 1.66
N ALA A 92 -6.79 5.00 1.24
CA ALA A 92 -7.23 5.44 -0.10
C ALA A 92 -6.96 6.92 -0.29
N TYR A 93 -7.32 7.74 0.69
CA TYR A 93 -7.13 9.18 0.64
C TYR A 93 -5.66 9.57 0.49
N ILE A 94 -4.75 9.03 1.34
CA ILE A 94 -3.31 9.28 1.26
C ILE A 94 -2.75 8.86 -0.10
N MET A 95 -3.22 7.73 -0.63
CA MET A 95 -2.83 7.24 -1.95
C MET A 95 -3.49 8.00 -3.11
N GLY A 96 -4.45 8.89 -2.85
CA GLY A 96 -5.19 9.65 -3.86
C GLY A 96 -6.19 8.81 -4.63
N HIS A 97 -6.75 7.77 -4.01
CA HIS A 97 -7.83 6.94 -4.55
C HIS A 97 -9.20 7.47 -4.10
N GLN A 98 -10.19 7.36 -4.98
CA GLN A 98 -11.59 7.67 -4.66
C GLN A 98 -12.40 6.46 -4.16
N SER A 99 -11.77 5.28 -4.08
CA SER A 99 -12.39 4.06 -3.59
C SER A 99 -11.39 3.20 -2.83
N THR A 100 -11.85 2.54 -1.77
CA THR A 100 -11.04 1.57 -1.00
C THR A 100 -10.76 0.28 -1.78
N GLU A 101 -11.56 -0.02 -2.81
CA GLU A 101 -11.34 -1.17 -3.72
C GLU A 101 -9.95 -1.11 -4.38
N SER A 102 -9.50 0.09 -4.73
CA SER A 102 -8.22 0.33 -5.40
C SER A 102 -7.01 0.14 -4.48
N ILE A 103 -7.19 -0.04 -3.16
CA ILE A 103 -6.12 -0.27 -2.19
C ILE A 103 -5.70 -1.73 -2.13
N SER A 104 -6.62 -2.67 -2.46
CA SER A 104 -6.34 -4.11 -2.46
C SER A 104 -5.09 -4.46 -3.29
N VAL A 105 -4.87 -3.71 -4.37
CA VAL A 105 -3.74 -3.85 -5.30
C VAL A 105 -2.40 -3.35 -4.73
N TYR A 106 -2.39 -2.56 -3.65
CA TYR A 106 -1.18 -1.92 -3.14
C TYR A 106 -0.69 -2.48 -1.82
N GLY A 107 0.47 -3.12 -1.87
CA GLY A 107 1.31 -3.42 -0.71
C GLY A 107 0.86 -4.64 0.08
N ASP A 108 1.82 -5.36 0.63
CA ASP A 108 1.64 -6.35 1.69
C ASP A 108 2.08 -5.70 3.01
N GLY A 109 1.25 -5.78 4.05
CA GLY A 109 1.57 -5.24 5.37
C GLY A 109 2.82 -5.89 5.99
N ARG A 110 3.10 -7.15 5.66
CA ARG A 110 4.31 -7.86 6.09
C ARG A 110 5.59 -7.19 5.58
N SER A 111 5.52 -6.55 4.40
CA SER A 111 6.65 -5.81 3.81
C SER A 111 6.83 -4.40 4.39
N GLY A 112 5.96 -3.96 5.31
CA GLY A 112 5.99 -2.64 5.94
C GLY A 112 6.17 -2.67 7.47
N ALA A 113 6.23 -3.85 8.09
CA ALA A 113 6.15 -4.04 9.56
C ALA A 113 7.14 -3.20 10.37
N ASP A 114 8.35 -2.96 9.84
CA ASP A 114 9.39 -2.21 10.55
C ASP A 114 9.29 -0.68 10.38
N ARG A 115 8.22 -0.16 9.78
CA ARG A 115 8.12 1.26 9.38
C ARG A 115 6.80 1.86 9.82
N LYS A 116 6.88 2.91 10.66
CA LYS A 116 5.73 3.74 11.03
C LYS A 116 5.39 4.75 9.92
N SER A 117 4.10 4.91 9.62
CA SER A 117 3.64 6.01 8.77
C SER A 117 3.92 7.35 9.44
N HIS A 118 4.46 8.30 8.69
CA HIS A 118 4.65 9.70 9.09
C HIS A 118 3.85 10.66 8.20
N ILE A 119 2.81 10.12 7.57
CA ILE A 119 1.95 10.79 6.60
C ILE A 119 0.52 10.60 7.09
N ARG A 120 -0.21 11.70 7.24
CA ARG A 120 -1.62 11.68 7.64
C ARG A 120 -2.43 12.64 6.77
N PRO A 121 -3.76 12.44 6.63
CA PRO A 121 -4.64 13.50 6.13
C PRO A 121 -4.52 14.75 7.01
N ALA A 122 -4.76 15.93 6.45
CA ALA A 122 -4.94 17.13 7.27
C ALA A 122 -6.17 17.00 8.18
N GLU A 123 -6.15 17.72 9.30
CA GLU A 123 -7.29 17.79 10.22
C GLU A 123 -8.51 18.37 9.50
N GLY A 124 -9.70 17.88 9.86
CA GLY A 124 -10.97 18.32 9.26
C GLY A 124 -11.25 17.79 7.84
N ILE A 125 -10.41 16.90 7.29
CA ILE A 125 -10.70 16.25 6.00
C ILE A 125 -11.85 15.25 6.15
N ASP A 126 -12.89 15.48 5.37
CA ASP A 126 -14.01 14.55 5.21
C ASP A 126 -13.61 13.34 4.35
N LEU A 127 -13.39 12.20 5.00
CA LEU A 127 -13.06 10.92 4.36
C LEU A 127 -14.30 10.18 3.84
N SER A 128 -15.52 10.63 4.13
CA SER A 128 -16.76 9.97 3.70
C SER A 128 -16.93 9.92 2.18
N ARG A 129 -16.24 10.82 1.47
CA ARG A 129 -16.19 10.88 0.00
C ARG A 129 -15.43 9.71 -0.62
N VAL A 130 -14.67 8.94 0.16
CA VAL A 130 -14.01 7.71 -0.30
C VAL A 130 -15.04 6.60 -0.38
N ARG A 131 -15.32 6.13 -1.60
CA ARG A 131 -16.32 5.08 -1.84
C ARG A 131 -15.84 3.73 -1.31
N LYS A 132 -16.77 2.95 -0.76
CA LYS A 132 -16.57 1.53 -0.47
C LYS A 132 -16.83 0.69 -1.73
N PRO A 133 -16.20 -0.49 -1.87
CA PRO A 133 -16.47 -1.39 -3.00
C PRO A 133 -17.96 -1.76 -3.05
N LYS A 134 -18.53 -1.78 -4.26
CA LYS A 134 -19.94 -2.17 -4.48
C LYS A 134 -20.18 -3.67 -4.24
N SER A 135 -19.12 -4.48 -4.22
CA SER A 135 -19.20 -5.92 -3.97
C SER A 135 -18.26 -6.29 -2.82
N PRO A 136 -18.68 -7.15 -1.87
CA PRO A 136 -17.79 -7.62 -0.82
C PRO A 136 -16.59 -8.37 -1.43
N PRO A 137 -15.43 -8.36 -0.76
CA PRO A 137 -14.25 -9.08 -1.24
C PRO A 137 -14.59 -10.54 -1.53
N ARG A 138 -14.23 -11.05 -2.72
CA ARG A 138 -14.45 -12.46 -3.04
C ARG A 138 -13.65 -13.38 -2.11
N TYR A 139 -12.49 -12.92 -1.62
CA TYR A 139 -11.63 -13.59 -0.65
C TYR A 139 -10.90 -12.58 0.25
N GLY A 140 -10.68 -12.95 1.52
CA GLY A 140 -9.88 -12.19 2.47
C GLY A 140 -10.56 -10.92 2.97
N ASN A 141 -10.83 -10.88 4.26
CA ASN A 141 -11.58 -9.85 5.00
C ASN A 141 -13.11 -9.91 4.78
N GLY A 142 -13.75 -10.80 5.54
CA GLY A 142 -15.16 -10.64 5.92
C GLY A 142 -16.15 -11.70 5.44
N ARG A 143 -15.73 -12.69 4.65
CA ARG A 143 -16.62 -13.80 4.27
C ARG A 143 -16.35 -15.04 5.13
N VAL A 144 -17.00 -15.14 6.28
CA VAL A 144 -17.26 -16.44 6.90
C VAL A 144 -18.36 -17.08 6.04
N ILE A 145 -17.97 -17.96 5.12
CA ILE A 145 -18.91 -18.64 4.20
C ILE A 145 -19.66 -19.77 4.92
N GLY A 146 -19.26 -20.06 6.16
CA GLY A 146 -19.91 -20.95 7.12
C GLY A 146 -18.99 -21.07 8.33
N LEU A 147 -19.54 -20.92 9.54
CA LEU A 147 -18.86 -21.36 10.74
C LEU A 147 -19.06 -22.88 10.79
N ILE A 148 -17.99 -23.65 10.60
CA ILE A 148 -18.07 -25.09 10.85
C ILE A 148 -17.97 -25.26 12.36
N GLU A 149 -19.13 -25.38 13.02
CA GLU A 149 -19.19 -25.82 14.41
C GLU A 149 -18.97 -27.33 14.43
N PHE A 150 -17.83 -27.75 14.97
CA PHE A 150 -17.60 -29.15 15.29
C PHE A 150 -18.44 -29.49 16.52
N GLN A 151 -19.43 -30.37 16.38
CA GLN A 151 -20.09 -30.97 17.54
C GLN A 151 -19.03 -31.59 18.45
N ALA A 152 -19.14 -31.36 19.76
CA ALA A 152 -18.18 -31.78 20.78
C ALA A 152 -17.85 -33.29 20.73
N ALA A 153 -18.70 -34.11 20.10
CA ALA A 153 -18.50 -35.54 19.86
C ALA A 153 -17.34 -35.87 18.89
N THR A 154 -16.78 -34.92 18.15
CA THR A 154 -15.69 -35.16 17.18
C THR A 154 -14.27 -34.90 17.72
N ARG A 155 -14.13 -34.51 19.00
CA ARG A 155 -12.81 -34.28 19.65
C ARG A 155 -11.94 -35.55 19.78
N GLY A 156 -12.47 -36.73 19.47
CA GLY A 156 -11.75 -38.00 19.54
C GLY A 156 -11.02 -38.42 18.26
N TRP A 157 -11.13 -37.67 17.15
CA TRP A 157 -10.55 -38.07 15.85
C TRP A 157 -9.37 -37.19 15.41
N LEU A 158 -8.51 -36.80 16.35
CA LEU A 158 -7.19 -36.31 16.00
C LEU A 158 -6.25 -37.51 15.89
N PRO A 159 -5.58 -37.74 14.74
CA PRO A 159 -4.56 -38.77 14.66
C PRO A 159 -3.46 -38.44 15.67
N GLY A 160 -3.15 -39.41 16.53
CA GLY A 160 -2.08 -39.28 17.52
C GLY A 160 -0.72 -38.99 16.88
N PRO A 161 0.26 -38.51 17.67
CA PRO A 161 1.57 -38.15 17.15
C PRO A 161 2.24 -39.37 16.50
N SER A 162 2.74 -39.17 15.29
CA SER A 162 3.47 -40.18 14.51
C SER A 162 4.68 -40.68 15.29
N THR A 163 4.65 -41.93 15.75
CA THR A 163 5.86 -42.66 16.14
C THR A 163 6.65 -43.00 14.88
N GLY A 164 7.64 -42.16 14.56
CA GLY A 164 8.65 -42.49 13.55
C GLY A 164 9.52 -43.66 14.02
N PRO A 165 9.95 -44.56 13.13
CA PRO A 165 10.77 -45.71 13.51
C PRO A 165 12.16 -45.25 13.97
N ASN A 166 12.54 -45.75 15.15
CA ASN A 166 13.82 -45.54 15.80
C ASN A 166 14.92 -46.22 14.97
N HIS A 167 15.84 -45.45 14.39
CA HIS A 167 17.00 -45.98 13.69
C HIS A 167 18.13 -46.17 14.71
N GLN A 168 18.24 -47.38 15.28
CA GLN A 168 19.40 -47.77 16.06
C GLN A 168 20.59 -47.99 15.11
N LYS A 169 21.66 -47.22 15.32
CA LYS A 169 23.03 -47.55 14.91
C LYS A 169 23.94 -47.27 16.10
N GLY A 170 24.72 -48.28 16.48
CA GLY A 170 25.75 -48.21 17.53
C GLY A 170 25.49 -49.24 18.61
#